data_AF-A0AAN4WKD0-F1
#
_entry.id   AF-A0AAN4WKD0-F1
#
_cell.length_a   1.000
_cell.length_b   1.000
_cell.length_c   1.000
_cell.angle_alpha   90.00
_cell.angle_beta   90.00
_cell.angle_gamma   90.00
#
_symmetry.space_group_name_H-M   'P 1'
#
loop_
_entity.id
_entity.type
_entity.pdbx_description
1 polymer ?
#
loop_
_entity_poly.entity_id
_entity_poly.type
_entity_poly.pdbx_seq_one_letter_code
_entity_poly.pdbx_strand_id
1 'polypeptide(L)'
;MILTCFLGNISYAFRDDNYYGEVPDIVHEMQIILNSIINKAPKFNGNILYRFTKTGDKTNFEVGDIYQPSHSLTTTTEDWKQNRSDVYVIKTLPENETQAHCLYMIYNHGQETQVNFLRGTSFEITDIEPIEGSEYKRIYMSEIRQ
;
A
#
# COMPACT_ATOMS: atom_id res chain seq x y z
N MET A 1 21.04 2.13 -1.84
CA MET A 1 20.82 3.46 -2.44
C MET A 1 19.46 3.57 -3.15
N ILE A 2 19.06 2.62 -4.01
CA ILE A 2 17.72 2.66 -4.64
C ILE A 2 16.63 2.17 -3.67
N LEU A 3 16.86 1.09 -2.92
CA LEU A 3 15.88 0.58 -1.95
C LEU A 3 15.56 1.60 -0.84
N THR A 4 16.52 2.44 -0.47
CA THR A 4 16.32 3.52 0.52
C THR A 4 15.36 4.61 0.02
N CYS A 5 15.13 4.71 -1.30
CA CYS A 5 14.10 5.57 -1.87
C CYS A 5 12.66 5.05 -1.59
N PHE A 6 12.49 3.76 -1.27
CA PHE A 6 11.19 3.16 -0.92
C PHE A 6 10.82 3.30 0.56
N LEU A 7 11.81 3.22 1.44
CA LEU A 7 11.61 3.02 2.88
C LEU A 7 11.58 4.34 3.66
N GLY A 8 12.01 5.44 3.03
CA GLY A 8 12.23 6.72 3.70
C GLY A 8 11.33 7.86 3.21
N ASN A 9 11.72 9.08 3.61
CA ASN A 9 11.01 10.32 3.34
C ASN A 9 10.96 10.73 1.86
N ILE A 10 11.39 9.89 0.92
CA ILE A 10 11.50 10.23 -0.51
C ILE A 10 10.48 9.42 -1.33
N SER A 11 9.88 8.37 -0.77
CA SER A 11 8.95 7.50 -1.53
C SER A 11 7.77 8.25 -2.13
N TYR A 12 7.32 9.33 -1.47
CA TYR A 12 6.27 10.19 -2.00
C TYR A 12 6.66 10.83 -3.34
N ALA A 13 7.93 11.16 -3.56
CA ALA A 13 8.41 11.81 -4.79
C ALA A 13 8.26 10.94 -6.04
N PHE A 14 7.83 9.68 -5.92
CA PHE A 14 7.61 8.80 -7.08
C PHE A 14 6.13 8.46 -7.30
N ARG A 15 5.21 9.14 -6.62
CA ARG A 15 3.77 8.98 -6.82
C ARG A 15 3.28 9.94 -7.90
N ASP A 16 2.40 9.46 -8.78
CA ASP A 16 1.86 10.31 -9.84
C ASP A 16 1.05 11.49 -9.30
N ASP A 17 0.36 11.27 -8.17
CA ASP A 17 -0.54 12.25 -7.55
C ASP A 17 0.16 13.44 -6.90
N ASN A 18 1.50 13.46 -6.89
CA ASN A 18 2.30 14.60 -6.42
C ASN A 18 2.66 15.62 -7.51
N TYR A 19 2.31 15.34 -8.76
CA TYR A 19 2.64 16.21 -9.89
C TYR A 19 1.38 16.87 -10.44
N TYR A 20 1.35 18.20 -10.46
CA TYR A 20 0.28 18.98 -11.08
C TYR A 20 0.52 19.06 -12.60
N GLY A 21 0.21 17.99 -13.32
CA GLY A 21 0.38 17.89 -14.77
C GLY A 21 1.16 16.65 -15.18
N GLU A 22 2.14 16.83 -16.06
CA GLU A 22 2.97 15.74 -16.56
C GLU A 22 3.99 15.29 -15.49
N VAL A 23 4.05 13.98 -15.26
CA VAL A 23 5.05 13.37 -14.38
C VAL A 23 6.40 13.39 -15.11
N PRO A 24 7.47 13.95 -14.52
CA PRO A 24 8.77 14.04 -15.19
C PRO A 24 9.33 12.66 -15.61
N ASP A 25 10.00 12.58 -16.76
CA ASP A 25 10.57 11.32 -17.28
C ASP A 25 11.47 10.60 -16.27
N ILE A 26 12.29 11.35 -15.52
CA ILE A 26 13.13 10.76 -14.46
C ILE A 26 12.33 10.04 -13.39
N VAL A 27 11.11 10.53 -13.10
CA VAL A 27 10.20 9.90 -12.14
C VAL A 27 9.64 8.61 -12.74
N HIS A 28 9.28 8.61 -14.02
CA HIS A 28 8.84 7.40 -14.72
C HIS A 28 9.93 6.32 -14.75
N GLU A 29 11.17 6.68 -15.08
CA GLU A 29 12.30 5.74 -15.04
C GLU A 29 12.51 5.17 -13.64
N MET A 30 12.42 6.02 -12.61
CA MET A 30 12.48 5.57 -11.23
C MET A 30 11.31 4.63 -10.90
N GLN A 31 10.08 4.96 -11.28
CA GLN A 31 8.93 4.07 -11.08
C GLN A 31 9.13 2.70 -11.72
N ILE A 32 9.73 2.62 -12.91
CA ILE A 32 10.05 1.34 -13.59
C ILE A 32 11.03 0.52 -12.74
N ILE A 33 12.12 1.14 -12.30
CA ILE A 33 13.13 0.47 -11.46
C ILE A 33 12.50 -0.01 -10.15
N LEU A 34 11.71 0.86 -9.52
CA LEU A 34 11.02 0.59 -8.26
C LEU A 34 10.07 -0.60 -8.40
N ASN A 35 9.22 -0.60 -9.43
CA ASN A 35 8.31 -1.72 -9.73
C ASN A 35 9.07 -3.02 -9.99
N SER A 36 10.20 -2.97 -10.70
CA SER A 36 11.03 -4.17 -10.92
C SER A 36 11.60 -4.75 -9.63
N ILE A 37 11.90 -3.91 -8.62
CA ILE A 37 12.41 -4.39 -7.33
C ILE A 37 11.30 -5.08 -6.54
N ILE A 38 10.11 -4.46 -6.45
CA ILE A 38 8.96 -5.04 -5.75
C ILE A 38 8.60 -6.39 -6.37
N ASN A 39 8.49 -6.46 -7.70
CA ASN A 39 8.08 -7.67 -8.40
C ASN A 39 9.05 -8.86 -8.20
N LYS A 40 10.31 -8.59 -7.83
CA LYS A 40 11.33 -9.61 -7.54
C LYS A 40 11.37 -10.02 -6.07
N ALA A 41 10.70 -9.29 -5.18
CA ALA A 41 10.61 -9.66 -3.78
C ALA A 41 9.68 -10.89 -3.61
N PRO A 42 9.86 -11.68 -2.54
CA PRO A 42 8.97 -12.80 -2.25
C PRO A 42 7.51 -12.33 -2.19
N LYS A 43 6.59 -13.10 -2.76
CA LYS A 43 5.16 -12.82 -2.63
C LYS A 43 4.71 -12.99 -1.19
N PHE A 44 3.68 -12.25 -0.82
CA PHE A 44 3.08 -12.38 0.49
C PHE A 44 2.27 -13.68 0.59
N ASN A 45 2.55 -14.48 1.61
CA ASN A 45 1.87 -15.75 1.89
C ASN A 45 1.01 -15.65 3.17
N GLY A 46 0.32 -14.52 3.32
CA GLY A 46 -0.67 -14.32 4.37
C GLY A 46 -2.01 -13.89 3.78
N ASN A 47 -2.94 -13.52 4.66
CA ASN A 47 -4.30 -13.19 4.26
C ASN A 47 -4.67 -11.71 4.47
N ILE A 48 -4.03 -11.05 5.44
CA ILE A 48 -4.42 -9.69 5.86
C ILE A 48 -3.17 -8.82 5.96
N LEU A 49 -3.28 -7.62 5.41
CA LEU A 49 -2.30 -6.54 5.52
C LEU A 49 -2.98 -5.27 6.03
N TYR A 50 -2.20 -4.41 6.69
CA TYR A 50 -2.69 -3.18 7.28
C TYR A 50 -1.98 -1.97 6.69
N ARG A 51 -2.72 -0.88 6.49
CA ARG A 51 -2.13 0.44 6.23
C ARG A 51 -2.74 1.46 7.15
N PHE A 52 -1.89 2.12 7.92
CA PHE A 52 -2.24 3.31 8.69
C PHE A 52 -2.16 4.51 7.75
N THR A 53 -3.30 5.15 7.49
CA THR A 53 -3.40 6.19 6.47
C THR A 53 -2.59 7.42 6.84
N LYS A 54 -2.01 8.08 5.85
CA LYS A 54 -1.36 9.39 5.98
C LYS A 54 -2.11 10.46 5.19
N THR A 55 -1.75 11.72 5.39
CA THR A 55 -2.24 12.83 4.56
C THR A 55 -2.07 12.50 3.08
N GLY A 56 -3.15 12.59 2.31
CA GLY A 56 -3.19 12.26 0.88
C GLY A 56 -3.74 10.86 0.56
N ASP A 57 -3.88 9.98 1.56
CA ASP A 57 -4.62 8.72 1.37
C ASP A 57 -6.12 9.00 1.28
N LYS A 58 -6.81 8.33 0.34
CA LYS A 58 -8.26 8.45 0.19
C LYS A 58 -8.94 7.75 1.37
N THR A 59 -9.86 8.41 2.06
CA THR A 59 -10.60 7.78 3.17
C THR A 59 -12.11 7.94 3.06
N ASN A 60 -12.58 8.76 2.11
CA ASN A 60 -14.00 8.89 1.81
C ASN A 60 -14.38 7.85 0.74
N PHE A 61 -14.81 6.69 1.21
CA PHE A 61 -15.26 5.56 0.41
C PHE A 61 -16.69 5.17 0.79
N GLU A 62 -17.37 4.53 -0.14
CA GLU A 62 -18.58 3.76 0.10
C GLU A 62 -18.30 2.26 -0.09
N VAL A 63 -19.08 1.40 0.57
CA VAL A 63 -18.99 -0.05 0.36
C VAL A 63 -19.37 -0.37 -1.09
N GLY A 64 -18.56 -1.18 -1.76
CA GLY A 64 -18.66 -1.49 -3.19
C GLY A 64 -17.77 -0.61 -4.09
N ASP A 65 -17.13 0.44 -3.55
CA ASP A 65 -16.17 1.24 -4.30
C ASP A 65 -14.99 0.38 -4.78
N ILE A 66 -14.50 0.67 -5.99
CA ILE A 66 -13.22 0.15 -6.48
C ILE A 66 -12.13 1.20 -6.27
N TYR A 67 -11.14 0.85 -5.46
CA TYR A 67 -9.98 1.67 -5.18
C TYR A 67 -8.75 1.15 -5.91
N GLN A 68 -8.15 1.98 -6.76
CA GLN A 68 -6.89 1.69 -7.44
C GLN A 68 -5.90 2.82 -7.13
N PRO A 69 -4.97 2.66 -6.17
CA PRO A 69 -3.95 3.66 -5.91
C PRO A 69 -3.07 3.87 -7.15
N SER A 70 -2.74 5.14 -7.43
CA SER A 70 -1.81 5.55 -8.50
C SER A 70 -0.35 5.14 -8.25
N HIS A 71 -0.05 4.60 -7.08
CA HIS A 71 1.30 4.27 -6.62
C HIS A 71 1.33 2.85 -6.05
N SER A 72 2.53 2.33 -5.77
CA SER A 72 2.66 1.09 -4.99
C SER A 72 2.14 1.31 -3.57
N LEU A 73 1.10 0.57 -3.17
CA LEU A 73 0.52 0.69 -1.85
C LEU A 73 1.39 -0.02 -0.82
N THR A 74 2.03 0.76 0.06
CA THR A 74 2.79 0.23 1.19
C THR A 74 1.86 -0.15 2.35
N THR A 75 2.10 -1.33 2.92
CA THR A 75 1.36 -1.95 4.03
C THR A 75 2.32 -2.64 4.99
N THR A 76 1.80 -3.10 6.12
CA THR A 76 2.50 -3.91 7.13
C THR A 76 1.69 -5.16 7.46
N THR A 77 2.36 -6.19 7.98
CA THR A 77 1.69 -7.40 8.48
C THR A 77 1.09 -7.21 9.87
N GLU A 78 1.37 -6.09 10.54
CA GLU A 78 1.01 -5.85 11.93
C GLU A 78 -0.15 -4.86 12.07
N ASP A 79 -1.18 -5.27 12.81
CA ASP A 79 -2.17 -4.31 13.33
C ASP A 79 -1.58 -3.65 14.58
N TRP A 80 -0.99 -2.47 14.40
CA TRP A 80 -0.45 -1.68 15.49
C TRP A 80 -1.51 -1.10 16.46
N LYS A 81 -2.81 -1.26 16.18
CA LYS A 81 -3.93 -0.80 17.04
C LYS A 81 -3.80 0.66 17.49
N GLN A 82 -3.45 1.52 16.54
CA GLN A 82 -3.21 2.94 16.80
C GLN A 82 -4.46 3.75 16.46
N ASN A 83 -5.05 4.44 17.44
CA ASN A 83 -6.23 5.30 17.25
C ASN A 83 -5.83 6.73 16.82
N ARG A 84 -5.01 6.82 15.76
CA ARG A 84 -4.43 8.11 15.29
C ARG A 84 -4.61 8.37 13.79
N SER A 85 -5.23 7.45 13.08
CA SER A 85 -5.51 7.54 11.65
C SER A 85 -6.58 6.51 11.29
N ASP A 86 -7.19 6.66 10.12
CA ASP A 86 -7.93 5.56 9.51
C ASP A 86 -6.97 4.40 9.21
N VAL A 87 -7.54 3.20 9.11
CA VAL A 87 -6.78 1.97 8.86
C VAL A 87 -7.40 1.22 7.71
N TYR A 88 -6.63 0.97 6.66
CA TYR A 88 -7.03 -0.02 5.66
C TYR A 88 -6.74 -1.40 6.20
N VAL A 89 -7.74 -2.28 6.15
CA VAL A 89 -7.61 -3.70 6.47
C VAL A 89 -7.81 -4.46 5.16
N ILE A 90 -6.71 -4.94 4.59
CA ILE A 90 -6.66 -5.43 3.21
C ILE A 90 -6.59 -6.95 3.22
N LYS A 91 -7.63 -7.59 2.70
CA LYS A 91 -7.62 -9.02 2.40
C LYS A 91 -6.91 -9.27 1.08
N THR A 92 -5.83 -10.02 1.12
CA THR A 92 -5.02 -10.36 -0.06
C THR A 92 -5.62 -11.54 -0.81
N LEU A 93 -5.31 -11.63 -2.10
CA LEU A 93 -5.46 -12.88 -2.85
C LEU A 93 -4.48 -13.95 -2.32
N PRO A 94 -4.66 -15.23 -2.69
CA PRO A 94 -3.69 -16.29 -2.39
C PRO A 94 -2.29 -15.96 -2.95
N GLU A 95 -1.23 -16.53 -2.35
CA GLU A 95 0.18 -16.23 -2.69
C GLU A 95 0.49 -16.27 -4.19
N ASN A 96 -0.06 -17.24 -4.92
CA ASN A 96 0.19 -17.37 -6.37
C ASN A 96 -0.45 -16.23 -7.19
N GLU A 97 -1.48 -15.57 -6.68
CA GLU A 97 -2.30 -14.59 -7.39
C GLU A 97 -2.09 -13.14 -6.91
N THR A 98 -1.78 -12.95 -5.63
CA THR A 98 -1.59 -11.61 -5.06
C THR A 98 -0.46 -10.84 -5.74
N GLN A 99 -0.64 -9.52 -5.79
CA GLN A 99 0.34 -8.52 -6.20
C GLN A 99 1.11 -7.95 -5.01
N ALA A 100 0.91 -8.49 -3.79
CA ALA A 100 1.64 -8.11 -2.59
C ALA A 100 3.00 -8.80 -2.50
N HIS A 101 4.06 -8.03 -2.23
CA HIS A 101 5.42 -8.54 -2.09
C HIS A 101 6.12 -8.04 -0.81
N CYS A 102 6.83 -8.95 -0.14
CA CYS A 102 7.47 -8.76 1.16
C CYS A 102 8.84 -8.09 1.02
N LEU A 103 8.87 -6.75 0.93
CA LEU A 103 10.13 -6.00 0.87
C LEU A 103 11.00 -6.19 2.12
N TYR A 104 10.39 -6.38 3.30
CA TYR A 104 11.13 -6.63 4.54
C TYR A 104 12.03 -7.88 4.48
N MET A 105 11.72 -8.85 3.60
CA MET A 105 12.54 -10.04 3.40
C MET A 105 13.83 -9.77 2.59
N ILE A 106 13.84 -8.70 1.79
CA ILE A 106 15.05 -8.23 1.11
C ILE A 106 15.86 -7.33 2.05
N TYR A 107 15.19 -6.42 2.74
CA TYR A 107 15.81 -5.49 3.68
C TYR A 107 14.78 -5.04 4.70
N ASN A 108 15.05 -5.35 5.96
CA ASN A 108 14.21 -4.94 7.08
C ASN A 108 14.74 -3.64 7.69
N HIS A 109 13.92 -2.59 7.71
CA HIS A 109 14.22 -1.36 8.42
C HIS A 109 13.67 -1.44 9.85
N GLY A 110 14.47 -2.02 10.76
CA GLY A 110 14.08 -2.17 12.16
C GLY A 110 13.09 -3.32 12.38
N GLN A 111 11.89 -2.98 12.85
CA GLN A 111 10.80 -3.95 13.11
C GLN A 111 9.65 -3.85 12.11
N GLU A 112 9.81 -3.08 11.02
CA GLU A 112 8.73 -2.86 10.05
C GLU A 112 8.66 -3.98 9.01
N THR A 113 7.59 -4.78 9.07
CA THR A 113 7.29 -5.82 8.08
C THR A 113 6.65 -5.24 6.83
N GLN A 114 7.39 -4.37 6.14
CA GLN A 114 6.91 -3.66 4.97
C GLN A 114 6.58 -4.62 3.80
N VAL A 115 5.31 -4.59 3.39
CA VAL A 115 4.77 -5.31 2.23
C VAL A 115 4.20 -4.29 1.25
N ASN A 116 4.52 -4.44 -0.03
CA ASN A 116 4.10 -3.52 -1.08
C ASN A 116 3.25 -4.23 -2.13
N PHE A 117 2.10 -3.66 -2.44
CA PHE A 117 1.35 -4.03 -3.65
C PHE A 117 1.96 -3.35 -4.88
N LEU A 118 1.98 -4.04 -6.01
CA LEU A 118 2.38 -3.45 -7.29
C LEU A 118 1.42 -2.33 -7.71
N ARG A 119 1.95 -1.32 -8.43
CA ARG A 119 1.15 -0.24 -9.00
C ARG A 119 0.09 -0.84 -9.94
N GLY A 120 -1.13 -0.28 -9.90
CA GLY A 120 -2.26 -0.79 -10.68
C GLY A 120 -3.09 -1.86 -9.97
N THR A 121 -2.65 -2.35 -8.79
CA THR A 121 -3.49 -3.23 -7.95
C THR A 121 -4.79 -2.52 -7.56
N SER A 122 -5.90 -3.23 -7.69
CA SER A 122 -7.23 -2.71 -7.38
C SER A 122 -7.83 -3.46 -6.19
N PHE A 123 -8.63 -2.75 -5.41
CA PHE A 123 -9.25 -3.26 -4.19
C PHE A 123 -10.74 -2.88 -4.19
N GLU A 124 -11.60 -3.81 -3.82
CA GLU A 124 -13.02 -3.54 -3.57
C GLU A 124 -13.19 -3.20 -2.10
N ILE A 125 -13.87 -2.09 -1.78
CA ILE A 125 -14.23 -1.74 -0.41
C ILE A 125 -15.37 -2.64 0.05
N THR A 126 -15.10 -3.52 1.01
CA THR A 126 -16.07 -4.54 1.44
C THR A 126 -16.83 -4.14 2.70
N ASP A 127 -16.23 -3.30 3.55
CA ASP A 127 -16.87 -2.83 4.78
C ASP A 127 -16.18 -1.57 5.33
N ILE A 128 -16.88 -0.80 6.16
CA ILE A 128 -16.35 0.38 6.85
C ILE A 128 -16.90 0.42 8.27
N GLU A 129 -16.01 0.29 9.26
CA GLU A 129 -16.39 0.25 10.69
C GLU A 129 -15.72 1.38 11.47
N PRO A 130 -16.42 2.10 12.37
CA PRO A 130 -15.79 3.06 13.25
C PRO A 130 -14.85 2.37 14.25
N ILE A 131 -13.73 3.00 14.57
CA ILE A 131 -12.84 2.55 15.65
C ILE A 131 -13.36 3.11 16.97
N GLU A 132 -13.81 2.22 17.86
CA GLU A 132 -14.40 2.59 19.16
C GLU A 132 -13.51 3.56 19.95
N GLY A 133 -14.13 4.65 20.44
CA GLY A 133 -13.43 5.68 21.20
C GLY A 133 -12.56 6.62 20.38
N SER A 134 -12.73 6.68 19.05
CA SER A 134 -12.00 7.61 18.17
C SER A 134 -12.87 8.15 17.04
N GLU A 135 -12.36 9.17 16.34
CA GLU A 135 -12.97 9.70 15.10
C GLU A 135 -12.61 8.89 13.84
N TYR A 136 -11.71 7.91 13.98
CA TYR A 136 -11.17 7.14 12.87
C TYR A 136 -11.98 5.88 12.58
N LYS A 137 -11.76 5.29 11.40
CA LYS A 137 -12.44 4.07 10.95
C LYS A 137 -11.50 3.04 10.36
N ARG A 138 -11.93 1.78 10.41
CA ARG A 138 -11.37 0.68 9.62
C ARG A 138 -12.09 0.63 8.28
N ILE A 139 -11.32 0.61 7.21
CA ILE A 139 -11.81 0.47 5.85
C ILE A 139 -11.35 -0.90 5.38
N TYR A 140 -12.26 -1.85 5.35
CA TYR A 140 -11.99 -3.21 4.90
C TYR A 140 -12.07 -3.26 3.40
N MET A 141 -11.07 -3.87 2.78
CA MET A 141 -11.01 -4.01 1.34
C MET A 141 -10.42 -5.35 0.93
N SER A 142 -10.83 -5.85 -0.23
CA SER A 142 -10.32 -7.10 -0.79
C SER A 142 -9.59 -6.84 -2.11
N GLU A 143 -8.40 -7.40 -2.26
CA GLU A 143 -7.66 -7.36 -3.52
C GLU A 143 -8.44 -8.05 -4.64
N ILE A 144 -8.50 -7.41 -5.81
CA ILE A 144 -9.21 -7.87 -6.99
C ILE A 144 -8.22 -8.53 -7.96
N ARG A 145 -8.60 -9.68 -8.53
CA ARG A 145 -7.84 -10.33 -9.60
C ARG A 145 -7.78 -9.42 -10.83
N GLN A 146 -6.57 -9.19 -11.34
CA GLN A 146 -6.34 -8.49 -12.62
C GLN A 146 -6.49 -9.43 -13.81
#